data_AF-A0A957YY11-F1
#
_entry.id   AF-A0A957YY11-F1
#
_cell.length_a   1.000
_cell.length_b   1.000
_cell.length_c   1.000
_cell.angle_alpha   90.00
_cell.angle_beta   90.00
_cell.angle_gamma   90.00
#
_symmetry.space_group_name_H-M   'P 1'
#
loop_
_entity.id
_entity.type
_entity.pdbx_description
1 polymer ?
#
loop_
_entity_poly.entity_id
_entity_poly.type
_entity_poly.pdbx_seq_one_letter_code
_entity_poly.pdbx_strand_id
1 'polypeptide(L)'
;MSALSSAERRAARQQRRIVSPFAQIPFRTIQNHFSPLEVVTPEQVEQLHEASMQILENTGIVFMDAEALDLWEQAGARVDHQRQQVWIDRGLLLELVAKAPSQFHWRARNPERDRIIGGNYINFVPHGGVIFAQDLDNGRRPGTLDDYYNFLKIAQMSPVMHFTGDQLVVPHDVAVSHRHLRRSYGALTLSDKCYMEAPHGRIIGGDANQMANIVFGTDISQLPDPVLGGIVNSSSPLRYDDRMLGGMFAFGRAG
;
A
#
# COMPACT_ATOMS: atom_id res chain seq x y z
N MET A 1 47.15 -26.65 -3.45
CA MET A 1 45.72 -26.48 -3.09
C MET A 1 45.18 -27.86 -2.75
N SER A 2 44.94 -28.13 -1.45
CA SER A 2 44.43 -29.42 -0.98
C SER A 2 42.99 -29.65 -1.48
N ALA A 3 42.73 -30.78 -2.11
CA ALA A 3 41.39 -31.14 -2.58
C ALA A 3 40.52 -31.56 -1.40
N LEU A 4 39.38 -30.90 -1.23
CA LEU A 4 38.43 -31.17 -0.14
C LEU A 4 38.04 -32.67 -0.09
N SER A 5 38.02 -33.23 1.11
CA SER A 5 37.54 -34.58 1.38
C SER A 5 36.06 -34.75 1.01
N SER A 6 35.60 -36.00 0.91
CA SER A 6 34.19 -36.30 0.64
C SER A 6 33.26 -35.78 1.75
N ALA A 7 33.72 -35.81 3.01
CA ALA A 7 33.00 -35.27 4.16
C ALA A 7 32.89 -33.74 4.10
N GLU A 8 33.98 -33.04 3.77
CA GLU A 8 33.97 -31.58 3.59
C GLU A 8 33.09 -31.15 2.41
N ARG A 9 33.08 -31.91 1.31
CA ARG A 9 32.17 -31.67 0.19
C ARG A 9 30.70 -31.90 0.56
N ARG A 10 30.40 -32.86 1.43
CA ARG A 10 29.05 -33.13 1.94
C ARG A 10 28.58 -32.04 2.91
N ALA A 11 29.45 -31.61 3.83
CA ALA A 11 29.19 -30.49 4.74
C ALA A 11 28.99 -29.18 3.96
N ALA A 12 29.84 -28.87 2.99
CA ALA A 12 29.69 -27.68 2.13
C ALA A 12 28.41 -27.72 1.28
N ARG A 13 27.99 -28.90 0.79
CA ARG A 13 26.68 -29.08 0.12
C ARG A 13 25.51 -28.88 1.07
N GLN A 14 25.62 -29.32 2.32
CA GLN A 14 24.60 -29.11 3.35
C GLN A 14 24.52 -27.63 3.74
N GLN A 15 25.66 -26.94 3.85
CA GLN A 15 25.75 -25.50 4.13
C GLN A 15 25.20 -24.64 2.97
N ARG A 16 25.49 -25.01 1.72
CA ARG A 16 24.87 -24.41 0.52
C ARG A 16 23.36 -24.65 0.44
N ARG A 17 22.85 -25.70 1.11
CA ARG A 17 21.42 -25.97 1.23
C ARG A 17 20.75 -25.14 2.33
N ILE A 18 21.53 -24.61 3.28
CA ILE A 18 21.05 -23.77 4.39
C ILE A 18 20.83 -22.31 3.93
N VAL A 19 21.66 -21.80 3.02
CA VAL A 19 21.50 -20.44 2.49
C VAL A 19 20.76 -20.50 1.16
N SER A 20 19.48 -20.12 1.20
CA SER A 20 18.66 -19.95 0.00
C SER A 20 19.38 -19.01 -0.99
N PRO A 21 19.50 -19.37 -2.28
CA PRO A 21 20.08 -18.47 -3.29
C PRO A 21 19.31 -17.15 -3.39
N PHE A 22 18.03 -17.13 -2.98
CA PHE A 22 17.23 -15.90 -2.89
C PHE A 22 17.75 -14.94 -1.81
N ALA A 23 18.42 -15.43 -0.76
CA ALA A 23 19.02 -14.58 0.27
C ALA A 23 20.28 -13.85 -0.21
N GLN A 24 20.82 -14.20 -1.38
CA GLN A 24 21.98 -13.53 -1.98
C GLN A 24 21.59 -12.41 -2.96
N ILE A 25 20.30 -12.27 -3.29
CA ILE A 25 19.84 -11.19 -4.16
C ILE A 25 19.99 -9.88 -3.38
N PRO A 26 20.67 -8.87 -3.93
CA PRO A 26 20.79 -7.59 -3.25
C PRO A 26 19.45 -6.88 -3.23
N PHE A 27 19.13 -6.25 -2.10
CA PHE A 27 18.04 -5.28 -2.04
C PHE A 27 18.45 -4.06 -2.87
N ARG A 28 17.62 -3.69 -3.85
CA ARG A 28 17.95 -2.62 -4.79
C ARG A 28 16.70 -1.90 -5.24
N THR A 29 16.86 -0.67 -5.71
CA THR A 29 15.83 0.02 -6.47
C THR A 29 15.75 -0.61 -7.86
N ILE A 30 14.56 -1.01 -8.27
CA ILE A 30 14.33 -1.67 -9.57
C ILE A 30 13.77 -0.63 -10.53
N GLN A 31 14.41 -0.50 -11.69
CA GLN A 31 13.95 0.35 -12.78
C GLN A 31 13.72 -0.54 -13.99
N ASN A 32 12.56 -0.39 -14.62
CA ASN A 32 12.31 -0.95 -15.94
C ASN A 32 13.00 -0.05 -16.97
N HIS A 33 13.75 -0.64 -17.90
CA HIS A 33 14.42 0.09 -18.98
C HIS A 33 13.72 -0.11 -20.33
N PHE A 34 12.69 -0.96 -20.37
CA PHE A 34 11.85 -1.11 -21.56
C PHE A 34 10.79 -0.01 -21.58
N SER A 35 10.43 0.39 -22.80
CA SER A 35 9.23 1.20 -23.03
C SER A 35 7.99 0.43 -22.56
N PRO A 36 6.94 1.12 -22.09
CA PRO A 36 5.65 0.48 -21.81
C PRO A 36 5.14 -0.27 -23.04
N LEU A 37 4.46 -1.39 -22.80
CA LEU A 37 3.76 -2.09 -23.86
C LEU A 37 2.48 -1.32 -24.20
N GLU A 38 2.43 -0.74 -25.39
CA GLU A 38 1.25 -0.02 -25.90
C GLU A 38 0.27 -1.02 -26.51
N VAL A 39 -0.76 -1.38 -25.74
CA VAL A 39 -1.84 -2.30 -26.19
C VAL A 39 -3.00 -1.59 -26.89
N VAL A 40 -3.06 -0.27 -26.78
CA VAL A 40 -4.08 0.61 -27.37
C VAL A 40 -3.42 1.78 -28.08
N THR A 41 -4.02 2.28 -29.15
CA THR A 41 -3.49 3.44 -29.90
C THR A 41 -3.73 4.74 -29.13
N PRO A 42 -2.98 5.83 -29.44
CA PRO A 42 -3.22 7.13 -28.83
C PRO A 42 -4.66 7.62 -28.97
N GLU A 43 -5.31 7.37 -30.11
CA GLU A 43 -6.71 7.73 -30.35
C GLU A 43 -7.67 6.93 -29.45
N GLN A 44 -7.36 5.67 -29.17
CA GLN A 44 -8.15 4.84 -28.26
C GLN A 44 -7.98 5.30 -26.80
N VAL A 45 -6.80 5.78 -26.42
CA VAL A 45 -6.58 6.40 -25.11
C VAL A 45 -7.46 7.65 -24.96
N GLU A 46 -7.50 8.51 -25.99
CA GLU A 46 -8.34 9.71 -25.97
C GLU A 46 -9.83 9.37 -25.89
N GLN A 47 -10.28 8.35 -26.62
CA GLN A 47 -11.67 7.86 -26.53
C GLN A 47 -12.03 7.38 -25.12
N LEU A 48 -11.12 6.64 -24.46
CA LEU A 48 -11.31 6.20 -23.08
C LEU A 48 -11.31 7.37 -22.10
N HIS A 49 -10.46 8.37 -22.33
CA HIS A 49 -10.42 9.60 -21.55
C HIS A 49 -11.75 10.35 -21.62
N GLU A 50 -12.24 10.62 -22.84
CA GLU A 50 -13.52 11.32 -23.07
C GLU A 50 -14.71 10.54 -22.52
N ALA A 51 -14.76 9.21 -22.69
CA ALA A 51 -15.78 8.37 -22.09
C ALA A 51 -15.77 8.45 -20.55
N SER A 52 -14.58 8.50 -19.94
CA SER A 52 -14.43 8.68 -18.49
C SER A 52 -14.98 10.03 -18.04
N MET A 53 -14.68 11.11 -18.77
CA MET A 53 -15.22 12.44 -18.47
C MET A 53 -16.75 12.46 -18.55
N GLN A 54 -17.33 11.88 -19.61
CA GLN A 54 -18.78 11.79 -19.76
C GLN A 54 -19.45 11.06 -18.59
N ILE A 55 -18.83 10.00 -18.06
CA ILE A 55 -19.34 9.27 -16.88
C ILE A 55 -19.32 10.20 -15.65
N LEU A 56 -18.20 10.88 -15.39
CA LEU A 56 -18.06 11.73 -14.20
C LEU A 56 -18.97 12.97 -14.25
N GLU A 57 -19.16 13.56 -15.43
CA GLU A 57 -19.98 14.76 -15.65
C GLU A 57 -21.49 14.44 -15.63
N ASN A 58 -21.91 13.34 -16.26
CA ASN A 58 -23.33 13.03 -16.47
C ASN A 58 -23.88 12.00 -15.48
N THR A 59 -23.11 10.97 -15.15
CA THR A 59 -23.53 9.92 -14.21
C THR A 59 -23.16 10.31 -12.78
N GLY A 60 -21.91 10.74 -12.56
CA GLY A 60 -21.38 11.07 -11.24
C GLY A 60 -20.99 9.85 -10.41
N ILE A 61 -20.48 10.11 -9.20
CA ILE A 61 -20.01 9.11 -8.23
C ILE A 61 -20.76 9.31 -6.91
N VAL A 62 -21.11 8.21 -6.23
CA VAL A 62 -21.65 8.26 -4.87
C VAL A 62 -20.50 8.40 -3.86
N PHE A 63 -20.53 9.42 -3.02
CA PHE A 63 -19.60 9.59 -1.89
C PHE A 63 -20.37 9.48 -0.58
N MET A 64 -20.28 8.34 0.11
CA MET A 64 -21.09 8.03 1.28
C MET A 64 -20.59 8.71 2.57
N ASP A 65 -20.10 9.95 2.50
CA ASP A 65 -19.50 10.65 3.63
C ASP A 65 -19.76 12.17 3.52
N ALA A 66 -20.30 12.77 4.58
CA ALA A 66 -20.70 14.18 4.57
C ALA A 66 -19.51 15.13 4.35
N GLU A 67 -18.36 14.84 4.96
CA GLU A 67 -17.15 15.65 4.80
C GLU A 67 -16.61 15.55 3.36
N ALA A 68 -16.73 14.38 2.71
CA ALA A 68 -16.39 14.24 1.29
C ALA A 68 -17.28 15.10 0.38
N LEU A 69 -18.59 15.13 0.66
CA LEU A 69 -19.56 15.92 -0.11
C LEU A 69 -19.28 17.42 0.05
N ASP A 70 -19.01 17.88 1.29
CA ASP A 70 -18.64 19.26 1.58
C ASP A 70 -17.35 19.68 0.85
N LEU A 71 -16.32 18.82 0.84
CA LEU A 71 -15.06 19.09 0.15
C LEU A 71 -15.25 19.20 -1.38
N TRP A 72 -16.10 18.37 -1.97
CA TRP A 72 -16.41 18.44 -3.40
C TRP A 72 -17.21 19.70 -3.75
N GLU A 73 -18.19 20.08 -2.94
CA GLU A 73 -18.96 21.31 -3.14
C GLU A 73 -18.06 22.54 -3.01
N GLN A 74 -17.18 22.57 -2.01
CA GLN A 74 -16.18 23.63 -1.84
C GLN A 74 -15.20 23.72 -3.02
N ALA A 75 -14.84 22.58 -3.62
CA ALA A 75 -14.01 22.53 -4.81
C ALA A 75 -14.75 22.98 -6.09
N GLY A 76 -16.08 23.17 -6.03
CA GLY A 76 -16.90 23.62 -7.16
C GLY A 76 -17.59 22.51 -7.95
N ALA A 77 -17.59 21.27 -7.45
CA ALA A 77 -18.36 20.19 -8.05
C ALA A 77 -19.86 20.38 -7.79
N ARG A 78 -20.71 19.80 -8.66
CA ARG A 78 -22.15 19.74 -8.41
C ARG A 78 -22.43 18.59 -7.45
N VAL A 79 -23.07 18.87 -6.32
CA VAL A 79 -23.32 17.89 -5.26
C VAL A 79 -24.81 17.82 -4.92
N ASP A 80 -25.35 16.60 -4.83
CA ASP A 80 -26.64 16.30 -4.22
C ASP A 80 -26.39 15.58 -2.89
N HIS A 81 -26.45 16.34 -1.79
CA HIS A 81 -26.20 15.84 -0.44
C HIS A 81 -27.19 14.76 0.00
N GLN A 82 -28.45 14.85 -0.43
CA GLN A 82 -29.48 13.88 -0.05
C GLN A 82 -29.25 12.53 -0.72
N ARG A 83 -28.82 12.53 -1.99
CA ARG A 83 -28.47 11.31 -2.73
C ARG A 83 -27.01 10.90 -2.57
N GLN A 84 -26.21 11.72 -1.90
CA GLN A 84 -24.76 11.56 -1.76
C GLN A 84 -24.04 11.46 -3.11
N GLN A 85 -24.55 12.16 -4.13
CA GLN A 85 -24.10 12.06 -5.51
C GLN A 85 -23.28 13.30 -5.89
N VAL A 86 -22.11 13.07 -6.50
CA VAL A 86 -21.21 14.14 -6.96
C VAL A 86 -21.00 14.02 -8.47
N TRP A 87 -21.19 15.12 -9.19
CA TRP A 87 -20.83 15.25 -10.60
C TRP A 87 -19.65 16.20 -10.73
N ILE A 88 -18.62 15.75 -11.43
CA ILE A 88 -17.32 16.43 -11.47
C ILE A 88 -17.10 16.93 -12.90
N ASP A 89 -16.95 18.24 -13.04
CA ASP A 89 -16.55 18.88 -14.29
C ASP A 89 -15.12 18.45 -14.68
N ARG A 90 -14.87 18.20 -15.98
CA ARG A 90 -13.54 17.77 -16.45
C ARG A 90 -12.44 18.79 -16.15
N GLY A 91 -12.72 20.09 -16.23
CA GLY A 91 -11.76 21.15 -15.95
C GLY A 91 -11.33 21.09 -14.49
N LEU A 92 -12.32 21.04 -13.59
CA LEU A 92 -12.08 20.86 -12.15
C LEU A 92 -11.27 19.58 -11.86
N LEU A 93 -11.66 18.45 -12.46
CA LEU A 93 -10.96 17.18 -12.25
C LEU A 93 -9.49 17.27 -12.68
N LEU A 94 -9.23 17.78 -13.89
CA LEU A 94 -7.88 17.89 -14.44
C LEU A 94 -7.01 18.86 -13.64
N GLU A 95 -7.59 19.96 -13.15
CA GLU A 95 -6.89 20.88 -12.24
C GLU A 95 -6.49 20.22 -10.91
N LEU A 96 -7.36 19.37 -10.34
CA LEU A 96 -7.06 18.63 -9.11
C LEU A 96 -6.01 17.54 -9.35
N VAL A 97 -6.12 16.79 -10.44
CA VAL A 97 -5.15 15.75 -10.81
C VAL A 97 -3.76 16.36 -11.07
N ALA A 98 -3.68 17.54 -11.68
CA ALA A 98 -2.42 18.23 -11.95
C ALA A 98 -1.64 18.62 -10.68
N LYS A 99 -2.29 18.65 -9.50
CA LYS A 99 -1.63 18.92 -8.22
C LYS A 99 -0.91 17.68 -7.66
N ALA A 100 -1.23 16.49 -8.14
CA ALA A 100 -0.60 15.26 -7.66
C ALA A 100 0.85 15.15 -8.19
N PRO A 101 1.83 14.79 -7.35
CA PRO A 101 3.20 14.59 -7.80
C PRO A 101 3.29 13.40 -8.75
N SER A 102 4.01 13.56 -9.87
CA SER A 102 4.29 12.45 -10.80
C SER A 102 5.29 11.44 -10.24
N GLN A 103 6.07 11.86 -9.23
CA GLN A 103 7.03 11.04 -8.50
C GLN A 103 7.24 11.59 -7.09
N PHE A 104 7.40 10.69 -6.12
CA PHE A 104 7.75 11.05 -4.73
C PHE A 104 8.56 9.93 -4.08
N HIS A 105 9.24 10.24 -2.96
CA HIS A 105 9.86 9.20 -2.14
C HIS A 105 8.87 8.70 -1.10
N TRP A 106 8.77 7.39 -0.94
CA TRP A 106 8.16 6.79 0.24
C TRP A 106 9.28 6.47 1.22
N ARG A 107 9.28 7.18 2.35
CA ARG A 107 10.32 7.08 3.36
C ARG A 107 10.08 5.89 4.28
N ALA A 108 11.12 5.10 4.48
CA ALA A 108 11.15 4.05 5.47
C ALA A 108 11.87 4.53 6.74
N ARG A 109 11.74 3.76 7.83
CA ARG A 109 12.48 4.03 9.07
C ARG A 109 14.00 3.89 8.86
N ASN A 110 14.41 2.96 8.00
CA ASN A 110 15.77 2.86 7.51
C ASN A 110 15.86 3.55 6.13
N PRO A 111 16.58 4.68 5.98
CA PRO A 111 16.70 5.39 4.72
C PRO A 111 17.24 4.55 3.55
N GLU A 112 18.00 3.48 3.82
CA GLU A 112 18.46 2.55 2.78
C GLU A 112 17.30 1.77 2.13
N ARG A 113 16.12 1.79 2.75
CA ARG A 113 14.88 1.14 2.29
C ARG A 113 13.89 2.11 1.65
N ASP A 114 14.19 3.40 1.59
CA ASP A 114 13.33 4.41 0.93
C ASP A 114 13.03 4.01 -0.50
N ARG A 115 11.78 4.14 -0.94
CA ARG A 115 11.33 3.77 -2.29
C ARG A 115 10.94 4.99 -3.09
N ILE A 116 11.06 4.88 -4.41
CA ILE A 116 10.59 5.90 -5.34
C ILE A 116 9.28 5.40 -5.94
N ILE A 117 8.22 6.19 -5.83
CA ILE A 117 6.91 5.89 -6.41
C ILE A 117 6.74 6.75 -7.66
N GLY A 118 6.32 6.14 -8.78
CA GLY A 118 6.18 6.82 -10.06
C GLY A 118 7.36 6.61 -11.02
N GLY A 119 7.24 7.17 -12.23
CA GLY A 119 8.21 6.94 -13.32
C GLY A 119 8.26 5.48 -13.76
N ASN A 120 9.47 5.00 -14.11
CA ASN A 120 9.69 3.60 -14.53
C ASN A 120 10.25 2.72 -13.39
N TYR A 121 10.05 3.12 -12.13
CA TYR A 121 10.46 2.37 -10.96
C TYR A 121 9.45 1.27 -10.61
N ILE A 122 9.94 0.07 -10.32
CA ILE A 122 9.11 -1.07 -9.93
C ILE A 122 9.27 -1.33 -8.44
N ASN A 123 8.13 -1.40 -7.75
CA ASN A 123 8.04 -1.67 -6.33
C ASN A 123 7.17 -2.91 -6.10
N PHE A 124 7.77 -4.00 -5.62
CA PHE A 124 7.01 -5.15 -5.15
C PHE A 124 6.55 -4.97 -3.69
N VAL A 125 5.25 -5.17 -3.50
CA VAL A 125 4.55 -5.10 -2.22
C VAL A 125 3.99 -6.50 -1.93
N PRO A 126 3.99 -6.95 -0.66
CA PRO A 126 3.23 -8.14 -0.28
C PRO A 126 1.73 -8.01 -0.62
N HIS A 127 1.03 -9.14 -0.66
CA HIS A 127 -0.42 -9.15 -0.80
C HIS A 127 -1.12 -8.50 0.41
N GLY A 128 -2.37 -8.08 0.23
CA GLY A 128 -3.20 -7.47 1.26
C GLY A 128 -4.61 -8.07 1.33
N GLY A 129 -5.24 -7.97 2.50
CA GLY A 129 -6.67 -8.29 2.69
C GLY A 129 -7.02 -9.77 2.88
N VAL A 130 -6.04 -10.67 3.00
CA VAL A 130 -6.31 -12.11 3.14
C VAL A 130 -6.77 -12.48 4.55
N ILE A 131 -7.62 -13.50 4.65
CA ILE A 131 -8.26 -13.93 5.92
C ILE A 131 -7.84 -15.33 6.39
N PHE A 132 -7.26 -16.13 5.50
CA PHE A 132 -6.79 -17.48 5.81
C PHE A 132 -5.28 -17.55 5.63
N ALA A 133 -4.61 -18.25 6.54
CA ALA A 133 -3.23 -18.69 6.39
C ALA A 133 -3.20 -20.17 5.97
N GLN A 134 -2.10 -20.58 5.34
CA GLN A 134 -1.84 -21.97 5.00
C GLN A 134 -0.37 -22.30 5.21
N ASP A 135 -0.10 -23.42 5.87
CA ASP A 135 1.24 -23.99 6.03
C ASP A 135 1.21 -25.52 5.81
N LEU A 136 2.39 -26.16 5.82
CA LEU A 136 2.53 -27.60 5.56
C LEU A 136 2.06 -28.48 6.73
N ASP A 137 2.03 -27.95 7.95
CA ASP A 137 1.79 -28.72 9.17
C ASP A 137 0.30 -28.68 9.58
N ASN A 138 -0.36 -27.55 9.36
CA ASN A 138 -1.70 -27.23 9.85
C ASN A 138 -2.72 -27.03 8.71
N GLY A 139 -2.28 -27.02 7.45
CA GLY A 139 -3.16 -26.78 6.31
C GLY A 139 -3.76 -25.37 6.31
N ARG A 140 -4.93 -25.20 5.67
CA ARG A 140 -5.62 -23.89 5.56
C ARG A 140 -6.50 -23.63 6.78
N ARG A 141 -6.33 -22.47 7.41
CA ARG A 141 -7.00 -22.08 8.66
C ARG A 141 -7.13 -20.56 8.79
N PRO A 142 -8.04 -20.04 9.63
CA PRO A 142 -8.08 -18.60 9.92
C PRO A 142 -6.70 -18.09 10.37
N GLY A 143 -6.34 -16.89 9.92
CA GLY A 143 -5.08 -16.27 10.32
C GLY A 143 -5.03 -15.88 11.80
N THR A 144 -3.82 -15.87 12.33
CA THR A 144 -3.48 -15.45 13.70
C THR A 144 -2.51 -14.27 13.68
N LEU A 145 -2.26 -13.65 14.84
CA LEU A 145 -1.24 -12.62 14.95
C LEU A 145 0.17 -13.17 14.67
N ASP A 146 0.42 -14.42 15.07
CA ASP A 146 1.70 -15.09 14.78
C ASP A 146 1.91 -15.30 13.29
N ASP A 147 0.85 -15.65 12.53
CA ASP A 147 0.93 -15.71 11.07
C ASP A 147 1.27 -14.35 10.47
N TYR A 148 0.62 -13.28 10.93
CA TYR A 148 0.90 -11.92 10.46
C TYR A 148 2.37 -11.53 10.71
N TYR A 149 2.90 -11.82 11.89
CA TYR A 149 4.32 -11.57 12.22
C TYR A 149 5.27 -12.45 11.42
N ASN A 150 4.90 -13.70 11.12
CA ASN A 150 5.71 -14.57 10.27
C ASN A 150 5.74 -14.06 8.83
N PHE A 151 4.62 -13.60 8.27
CA PHE A 151 4.59 -12.97 6.94
C PHE A 151 5.40 -11.68 6.90
N LEU A 152 5.37 -10.86 7.95
CA LEU A 152 6.23 -9.67 8.06
C LEU A 152 7.72 -10.04 8.05
N LYS A 153 8.12 -11.05 8.82
CA LYS A 153 9.52 -11.53 8.83
C LYS A 153 9.93 -12.05 7.45
N ILE A 154 9.05 -12.78 6.77
CA ILE A 154 9.30 -13.25 5.39
C ILE A 154 9.46 -12.06 4.44
N ALA A 155 8.56 -11.07 4.52
CA ALA A 155 8.64 -9.85 3.73
C ALA A 155 9.95 -9.11 4.01
N GLN A 156 10.36 -8.97 5.28
CA GLN A 156 11.62 -8.34 5.69
C GLN A 156 12.84 -9.08 5.13
N MET A 157 12.89 -10.40 5.28
CA MET A 157 14.00 -11.25 4.79
C MET A 157 14.10 -11.28 3.26
N SER A 158 12.98 -11.07 2.56
CA SER A 158 12.94 -11.09 1.10
C SER A 158 13.58 -9.82 0.51
N PRO A 159 14.67 -9.90 -0.26
CA PRO A 159 15.29 -8.72 -0.86
C PRO A 159 14.47 -8.11 -2.00
N VAL A 160 13.46 -8.83 -2.50
CA VAL A 160 12.58 -8.35 -3.57
C VAL A 160 11.32 -7.66 -3.07
N MET A 161 10.91 -7.90 -1.82
CA MET A 161 9.76 -7.19 -1.22
C MET A 161 10.24 -5.87 -0.62
N HIS A 162 9.59 -4.77 -0.93
CA HIS A 162 10.05 -3.43 -0.53
C HIS A 162 9.19 -2.77 0.55
N PHE A 163 8.08 -3.40 0.93
CA PHE A 163 7.08 -2.85 1.84
C PHE A 163 6.70 -3.90 2.89
N THR A 164 6.16 -3.45 4.01
CA THR A 164 5.59 -4.33 5.05
C THR A 164 4.31 -5.03 4.56
N GLY A 165 3.59 -4.42 3.61
CA GLY A 165 2.21 -4.76 3.30
C GLY A 165 1.25 -4.18 4.35
N ASP A 166 -0.03 -4.16 4.03
CA ASP A 166 -1.10 -3.65 4.89
C ASP A 166 -1.60 -4.75 5.85
N GLN A 167 -2.61 -5.51 5.43
CA GLN A 167 -3.21 -6.64 6.12
C GLN A 167 -2.78 -7.94 5.44
N LEU A 168 -1.52 -8.32 5.65
CA LEU A 168 -0.92 -9.59 5.18
C LEU A 168 -1.72 -10.83 5.55
N VAL A 169 -2.43 -10.79 6.68
CA VAL A 169 -3.48 -11.74 7.05
C VAL A 169 -4.29 -11.13 8.19
N VAL A 170 -5.59 -11.42 8.28
CA VAL A 170 -6.41 -11.04 9.43
C VAL A 170 -6.03 -11.87 10.65
N PRO A 171 -5.59 -11.27 11.77
CA PRO A 171 -5.39 -11.97 13.03
C PRO A 171 -6.73 -12.14 13.76
N HIS A 172 -7.38 -13.29 13.56
CA HIS A 172 -8.71 -13.57 14.12
C HIS A 172 -8.70 -13.78 15.64
N ASP A 173 -7.54 -14.11 16.20
CA ASP A 173 -7.23 -14.26 17.62
C ASP A 173 -7.11 -12.92 18.37
N VAL A 174 -7.12 -11.79 17.67
CA VAL A 174 -7.09 -10.44 18.27
C VAL A 174 -8.43 -9.73 18.04
N ALA A 175 -8.95 -9.09 19.10
CA ALA A 175 -10.18 -8.31 19.03
C ALA A 175 -10.15 -7.25 17.89
N VAL A 176 -11.26 -7.10 17.18
CA VAL A 176 -11.38 -6.20 16.02
C VAL A 176 -10.97 -4.76 16.33
N SER A 177 -11.29 -4.27 17.54
CA SER A 177 -11.01 -2.90 17.97
C SER A 177 -9.52 -2.60 18.20
N HIS A 178 -8.66 -3.61 18.29
CA HIS A 178 -7.23 -3.44 18.63
C HIS A 178 -6.29 -4.11 17.64
N ARG A 179 -6.81 -4.88 16.67
CA ARG A 179 -5.96 -5.68 15.79
C ARG A 179 -5.09 -4.84 14.86
N HIS A 180 -5.55 -3.67 14.41
CA HIS A 180 -4.73 -2.76 13.62
C HIS A 180 -3.50 -2.30 14.41
N LEU A 181 -3.66 -1.94 15.69
CA LEU A 181 -2.53 -1.58 16.55
C LEU A 181 -1.48 -2.71 16.65
N ARG A 182 -1.93 -3.97 16.73
CA ARG A 182 -1.02 -5.13 16.75
C ARG A 182 -0.32 -5.35 15.40
N ARG A 183 -1.00 -5.07 14.29
CA ARG A 183 -0.42 -5.12 12.95
C ARG A 183 0.60 -4.01 12.75
N SER A 184 0.24 -2.75 12.98
CA SER A 184 1.13 -1.59 12.97
C SER A 184 2.37 -1.80 13.84
N TYR A 185 2.19 -2.28 15.08
CA TYR A 185 3.30 -2.59 15.98
C TYR A 185 4.27 -3.60 15.35
N GLY A 186 3.76 -4.71 14.80
CA GLY A 186 4.58 -5.68 14.11
C GLY A 186 5.30 -5.08 12.90
N ALA A 187 4.59 -4.33 12.06
CA ALA A 187 5.15 -3.75 10.84
C ALA A 187 6.31 -2.79 11.15
N LEU A 188 6.18 -1.98 12.20
CA LEU A 188 7.17 -0.98 12.59
C LEU A 188 8.36 -1.58 13.39
N THR A 189 8.17 -2.72 14.07
CA THR A 189 9.21 -3.33 14.93
C THR A 189 9.92 -4.52 14.29
N LEU A 190 9.26 -5.25 13.38
CA LEU A 190 9.82 -6.46 12.74
C LEU A 190 10.37 -6.19 11.33
N SER A 191 10.18 -4.99 10.81
CA SER A 191 10.66 -4.56 9.49
C SER A 191 11.29 -3.17 9.57
N ASP A 192 12.19 -2.89 8.64
CA ASP A 192 12.77 -1.57 8.41
C ASP A 192 12.41 -0.99 7.04
N LYS A 193 11.52 -1.67 6.30
CA LYS A 193 11.02 -1.30 4.97
C LYS A 193 9.87 -0.30 5.03
N CYS A 194 9.46 0.21 3.86
CA CYS A 194 8.35 1.16 3.74
C CYS A 194 7.09 0.61 4.41
N TYR A 195 6.51 1.41 5.30
CA TYR A 195 5.39 1.01 6.15
C TYR A 195 4.06 1.23 5.41
N MET A 196 3.22 0.21 5.43
CA MET A 196 1.84 0.28 4.94
C MET A 196 0.84 -0.17 6.01
N GLU A 197 -0.36 0.40 5.95
CA GLU A 197 -1.46 0.03 6.82
C GLU A 197 -2.80 0.18 6.09
N ALA A 198 -3.79 -0.61 6.49
CA ALA A 198 -5.13 -0.59 5.92
C ALA A 198 -5.86 0.71 6.33
N PRO A 199 -6.28 1.58 5.39
CA PRO A 199 -6.96 2.83 5.68
C PRO A 199 -8.45 2.60 6.00
N HIS A 200 -8.74 1.81 7.02
CA HIS A 200 -10.10 1.37 7.36
C HIS A 200 -10.78 2.31 8.36
N GLY A 201 -11.34 3.40 7.85
CA GLY A 201 -12.01 4.42 8.64
C GLY A 201 -11.03 5.35 9.35
N ARG A 202 -11.59 6.40 9.96
CA ARG A 202 -10.81 7.50 10.57
C ARG A 202 -9.94 7.05 11.73
N ILE A 203 -10.40 6.06 12.52
CA ILE A 203 -9.68 5.58 13.71
C ILE A 203 -8.42 4.81 13.32
N ILE A 204 -8.54 3.83 12.41
CA ILE A 204 -7.40 2.98 12.06
C ILE A 204 -6.31 3.79 11.35
N GLY A 205 -6.69 4.64 10.39
CA GLY A 205 -5.74 5.54 9.73
C GLY A 205 -5.11 6.54 10.70
N GLY A 206 -5.91 7.13 11.59
CA GLY A 206 -5.43 8.06 12.62
C GLY A 206 -4.43 7.41 13.58
N ASP A 207 -4.73 6.22 14.09
CA ASP A 207 -3.83 5.47 14.97
C ASP A 207 -2.52 5.10 14.25
N ALA A 208 -2.59 4.71 12.97
CA ALA A 208 -1.40 4.42 12.17
C ALA A 208 -0.50 5.66 12.01
N ASN A 209 -1.09 6.84 11.77
CA ASN A 209 -0.36 8.11 11.76
C ASN A 209 0.31 8.40 13.11
N GLN A 210 -0.40 8.18 14.22
CA GLN A 210 0.18 8.40 15.56
C GLN A 210 1.33 7.43 15.85
N MET A 211 1.22 6.17 15.44
CA MET A 211 2.31 5.21 15.57
C MET A 211 3.51 5.58 14.69
N ALA A 212 3.27 6.11 13.49
CA ALA A 212 4.33 6.62 12.63
C ALA A 212 5.01 7.85 13.26
N ASN A 213 4.26 8.80 13.84
CA ASN A 213 4.82 9.94 14.58
C ASN A 213 5.81 9.49 15.68
N ILE A 214 5.43 8.47 16.46
CA ILE A 214 6.29 7.90 17.51
C ILE A 214 7.59 7.35 16.91
N VAL A 215 7.49 6.61 15.81
CA VAL A 215 8.64 5.93 15.20
C VAL A 215 9.61 6.89 14.50
N PHE A 216 9.08 7.92 13.83
CA PHE A 216 9.89 8.94 13.15
C PHE A 216 10.30 10.08 14.10
N GLY A 217 9.75 10.13 15.31
CA GLY A 217 10.11 11.12 16.34
C GLY A 217 9.68 12.54 16.01
N THR A 218 8.74 12.72 15.09
CA THR A 218 8.23 14.01 14.61
C THR A 218 6.79 13.88 14.14
N ASP A 219 6.11 15.01 13.96
CA ASP A 219 4.88 15.06 13.17
C ASP A 219 5.20 14.74 11.71
N ILE A 220 4.68 13.62 11.22
CA ILE A 220 4.95 13.12 9.86
C ILE A 220 4.38 14.04 8.78
N SER A 221 3.37 14.86 9.09
CA SER A 221 2.78 15.83 8.14
C SER A 221 3.74 16.96 7.77
N GLN A 222 4.82 17.13 8.54
CA GLN A 222 5.86 18.12 8.29
C GLN A 222 7.03 17.54 7.50
N LEU A 223 7.00 16.24 7.19
CA LEU A 223 8.02 15.62 6.35
C LEU A 223 7.76 15.97 4.88
N PRO A 224 8.82 16.11 4.07
CA PRO A 224 8.69 16.46 2.66
C PRO A 224 8.09 15.32 1.80
N ASP A 225 8.05 14.11 2.36
CA ASP A 225 7.71 12.87 1.66
C ASP A 225 6.95 11.93 2.63
N PRO A 226 5.97 11.15 2.15
CA PRO A 226 5.17 10.25 2.98
C PRO A 226 6.01 9.14 3.61
N VAL A 227 5.61 8.73 4.81
CA VAL A 227 6.18 7.57 5.53
C VAL A 227 5.20 6.38 5.63
N LEU A 228 3.94 6.63 5.30
CA LEU A 228 2.82 5.71 5.47
C LEU A 228 1.86 5.86 4.28
N GLY A 229 1.15 4.79 3.99
CA GLY A 229 0.12 4.75 2.97
C GLY A 229 -0.57 3.38 2.96
N GLY A 230 -1.55 3.24 2.09
CA GLY A 230 -2.38 2.05 2.05
C GLY A 230 -3.26 2.00 0.82
N ILE A 231 -4.15 1.01 0.77
CA ILE A 231 -5.02 0.77 -0.37
C ILE A 231 -6.40 1.35 -0.07
N VAL A 232 -6.78 2.39 -0.81
CA VAL A 232 -8.12 2.97 -0.79
C VAL A 232 -8.88 2.47 -2.01
N ASN A 233 -9.89 1.63 -1.80
CA ASN A 233 -10.68 1.05 -2.87
C ASN A 233 -11.92 1.89 -3.15
N SER A 234 -12.37 1.89 -4.40
CA SER A 234 -13.76 2.25 -4.72
C SER A 234 -14.67 1.04 -4.52
N SER A 235 -15.87 1.28 -4.03
CA SER A 235 -16.96 0.30 -3.99
C SER A 235 -17.66 0.27 -5.34
N SER A 236 -17.02 -0.40 -6.30
CA SER A 236 -17.51 -0.45 -7.68
C SER A 236 -18.91 -1.06 -7.80
N PRO A 237 -19.78 -0.52 -8.68
CA PRO A 237 -19.52 0.60 -9.61
C PRO A 237 -19.78 2.01 -9.01
N LEU A 238 -18.86 2.95 -9.26
CA LEU A 238 -19.00 4.40 -9.03
C LEU A 238 -19.40 4.82 -7.61
N ARG A 239 -18.82 4.20 -6.57
CA ARG A 239 -19.05 4.61 -5.18
C ARG A 239 -17.77 4.60 -4.36
N TYR A 240 -17.76 5.44 -3.34
CA TYR A 240 -16.82 5.38 -2.23
C TYR A 240 -17.61 5.33 -0.91
N ASP A 241 -17.31 4.34 -0.08
CA ASP A 241 -17.89 4.21 1.26
C ASP A 241 -17.18 5.09 2.29
N ASP A 242 -17.89 5.39 3.37
CA ASP A 242 -17.43 6.19 4.51
C ASP A 242 -16.15 5.65 5.14
N ARG A 243 -15.98 4.33 5.15
CA ARG A 243 -14.81 3.68 5.75
C ARG A 243 -13.56 3.93 4.92
N MET A 244 -13.59 3.72 3.61
CA MET A 244 -12.45 4.02 2.74
C MET A 244 -12.14 5.51 2.71
N LEU A 245 -13.18 6.37 2.63
CA LEU A 245 -13.01 7.83 2.65
C LEU A 245 -12.39 8.32 3.96
N GLY A 246 -12.83 7.77 5.09
CA GLY A 246 -12.27 8.12 6.39
C GLY A 246 -10.78 7.81 6.53
N GLY A 247 -10.32 6.68 5.96
CA GLY A 247 -8.90 6.36 5.94
C GLY A 247 -8.11 7.19 4.92
N MET A 248 -8.70 7.48 3.76
CA MET A 248 -8.14 8.39 2.76
C MET A 248 -7.89 9.78 3.35
N PHE A 249 -8.84 10.32 4.12
CA PHE A 249 -8.66 11.61 4.80
C PHE A 249 -7.59 11.55 5.88
N ALA A 250 -7.52 10.47 6.66
CA ALA A 250 -6.49 10.31 7.67
C ALA A 250 -5.09 10.33 7.06
N PHE A 251 -4.86 9.59 5.97
CA PHE A 251 -3.55 9.55 5.32
C PHE A 251 -3.28 10.83 4.53
N GLY A 252 -4.20 11.30 3.68
CA GLY A 252 -3.98 12.49 2.84
C GLY A 252 -3.74 13.79 3.64
N ARG A 253 -4.19 13.87 4.89
CA ARG A 253 -3.88 15.00 5.80
C ARG A 253 -2.51 14.89 6.46
N ALA A 254 -1.95 13.69 6.52
CA ALA A 254 -0.69 13.40 7.18
C ALA A 254 0.53 13.49 6.24
N GLY A 255 0.32 13.89 4.98
CA GLY A 255 1.35 13.95 3.94
C GLY A 255 1.40 12.69 3.09
#